data_AF-A0A3M1K079-F1
#
_entry.id   AF-A0A3M1K079-F1
#
_cell.length_a   1.000
_cell.length_b   1.000
_cell.length_c   1.000
_cell.angle_alpha   90.00
_cell.angle_beta   90.00
_cell.angle_gamma   90.00
#
_symmetry.space_group_name_H-M   'P 1'
#
loop_
_entity.id
_entity.type
_entity.pdbx_description
1 polymer ?
#
loop_
_entity_poly.entity_id
_entity_poly.type
_entity_poly.pdbx_seq_one_letter_code
_entity_poly.pdbx_strand_id
1 'polypeptide(L)'
;MAGSPLSQFEIKKIVPIEIAGYDVSFTNSSLFMVAVVGVLTLFIAGGIRKSALVPGRWQTLVELSYEFVANMLNDTAGTEARKYFPFIFTLFMFILCANLLGMIPYSFTVTSHIIVTFALAAVVFVGVTVIGFAKHGLGFLKFFVPSGIPVVMLPLLVVI
;
A
#
# COMPACT_ATOMS: atom_id res chain seq x y z
N MET A 1 -2.38 16.19 34.71
CA MET A 1 -3.01 14.91 34.31
C MET A 1 -2.24 14.39 33.10
N ALA A 2 -1.50 13.30 33.24
CA ALA A 2 -0.85 12.67 32.10
C ALA A 2 -1.93 12.23 31.10
N GLY A 3 -1.82 12.64 29.83
CA GLY A 3 -2.75 12.22 28.80
C GLY A 3 -2.80 10.70 28.70
N SER A 4 -3.96 10.14 28.36
CA SER A 4 -4.07 8.71 28.05
C SER A 4 -3.04 8.34 26.98
N PRO A 5 -2.33 7.20 27.08
CA PRO A 5 -1.39 6.76 26.05
C PRO A 5 -2.05 6.60 24.66
N LEU A 6 -3.39 6.53 24.60
CA LEU A 6 -4.16 6.46 23.37
C LEU A 6 -4.47 7.84 22.74
N SER A 7 -4.28 8.94 23.47
CA SER A 7 -4.61 10.28 22.96
C SER A 7 -3.78 10.69 21.74
N GLN A 8 -2.65 10.03 21.50
CA GLN A 8 -1.81 10.23 20.32
C GLN A 8 -2.46 9.75 19.02
N PHE A 9 -3.43 8.83 19.11
CA PHE A 9 -4.13 8.27 17.95
C PHE A 9 -5.50 8.93 17.70
N GLU A 10 -5.88 9.92 18.51
CA GLU A 10 -7.16 10.60 18.34
C GLU A 10 -7.20 11.46 17.07
N ILE A 11 -8.23 11.25 16.26
CA ILE A 11 -8.47 12.04 15.06
C ILE A 11 -9.08 13.38 15.48
N LYS A 12 -8.31 14.46 15.29
CA LYS A 12 -8.77 15.83 15.50
C LYS A 12 -9.10 16.47 14.17
N LYS A 13 -10.25 17.15 14.11
CA LYS A 13 -10.64 17.98 12.97
C LYS A 13 -9.85 19.28 13.01
N ILE A 14 -9.16 19.61 11.93
CA ILE A 14 -8.43 20.87 11.76
C ILE A 14 -9.34 21.87 11.05
N VAL A 15 -9.91 21.47 9.91
CA VAL A 15 -10.84 22.28 9.13
C VAL A 15 -12.15 21.53 9.01
N PRO A 16 -13.20 21.92 9.74
CA PRO A 16 -14.50 21.29 9.62
C PRO A 16 -15.14 21.69 8.28
N ILE A 17 -15.44 20.69 7.44
CA ILE A 17 -16.08 20.90 6.15
C ILE A 17 -17.24 19.92 6.08
N GLU A 18 -18.45 20.45 5.91
CA GLU A 18 -19.65 19.64 5.74
C GLU A 18 -20.17 19.83 4.31
N ILE A 19 -20.26 18.73 3.56
CA ILE A 19 -20.75 18.73 2.19
C ILE A 19 -21.97 17.81 2.13
N ALA A 20 -23.12 18.35 1.73
CA ALA A 20 -24.36 17.58 1.54
C ALA A 20 -24.78 16.72 2.76
N GLY A 21 -24.50 17.20 3.99
CA GLY A 21 -24.81 16.49 5.24
C GLY A 21 -23.79 15.43 5.65
N TYR A 22 -22.70 15.25 4.88
CA TYR A 22 -21.57 14.40 5.24
C TYR A 22 -20.41 15.23 5.79
N ASP A 23 -19.79 14.72 6.83
CA ASP A 23 -18.62 15.31 7.47
C ASP A 23 -17.35 14.96 6.67
N VAL A 24 -16.89 15.91 5.86
CA VAL A 24 -15.65 15.82 5.05
C VAL A 24 -14.58 16.72 5.66
N SER A 25 -14.53 16.77 6.99
CA SER A 25 -13.54 17.57 7.71
C SER A 25 -12.11 17.17 7.35
N PHE A 26 -11.24 18.15 7.15
CA PHE A 26 -9.81 17.93 7.06
C PHE A 26 -9.26 17.65 8.46
N THR A 27 -8.74 16.43 8.66
CA THR A 27 -8.27 15.96 9.98
C THR A 27 -6.75 15.88 10.03
N ASN A 28 -6.19 15.65 11.23
CA ASN A 28 -4.78 15.30 11.38
C ASN A 28 -4.39 14.09 10.50
N SER A 29 -5.24 13.06 10.42
CA SER A 29 -4.99 11.91 9.56
C SER A 29 -4.86 12.31 8.08
N SER A 30 -5.78 13.16 7.60
CA SER A 30 -5.73 13.72 6.24
C SER A 30 -4.46 14.54 6.00
N LEU A 31 -4.06 15.38 6.96
CA LEU A 31 -2.83 16.16 6.89
C LEU A 31 -1.60 15.28 6.74
N PHE A 32 -1.46 14.25 7.59
CA PHE A 32 -0.31 13.34 7.54
C PHE A 32 -0.32 12.47 6.28
N MET A 33 -1.48 12.08 5.75
CA MET A 33 -1.56 11.41 4.44
C MET A 33 -1.05 12.31 3.30
N VAL A 34 -1.44 13.59 3.28
CA VAL A 34 -0.91 14.55 2.31
C VAL A 34 0.59 14.75 2.49
N ALA A 35 1.07 14.80 3.74
CA ALA A 35 2.50 14.89 4.03
C ALA A 35 3.27 13.66 3.52
N VAL A 36 2.74 12.44 3.69
CA VAL A 36 3.32 11.20 3.15
C VAL A 36 3.45 11.30 1.62
N VAL A 37 2.38 11.70 0.93
CA VAL A 37 2.38 11.85 -0.53
C VAL A 37 3.37 12.93 -0.98
N GLY A 38 3.43 14.05 -0.26
CA GLY A 38 4.38 15.13 -0.53
C GLY A 38 5.83 14.69 -0.36
N VAL A 39 6.16 14.03 0.76
CA VAL A 39 7.50 13.48 1.02
C VAL A 39 7.88 12.44 -0.03
N LEU A 40 6.97 11.53 -0.37
CA LEU A 40 7.22 10.52 -1.40
C LEU A 40 7.47 11.17 -2.77
N THR A 41 6.67 12.16 -3.14
CA THR A 41 6.83 12.88 -4.41
C THR A 41 8.16 13.62 -4.44
N LEU A 42 8.55 14.29 -3.35
CA LEU A 42 9.86 14.94 -3.23
C LEU A 42 11.02 13.94 -3.28
N PHE A 43 10.87 12.78 -2.64
CA PHE A 43 11.87 11.71 -2.66
C PHE A 43 12.15 11.24 -4.08
N ILE A 44 11.09 10.87 -4.82
CA ILE A 44 11.20 10.39 -6.21
C ILE A 44 11.66 11.51 -7.16
N ALA A 45 11.03 12.69 -7.11
CA ALA A 45 11.39 13.81 -7.99
C ALA A 45 12.82 14.31 -7.73
N GLY A 46 13.29 14.27 -6.48
CA GLY A 46 14.65 14.61 -6.11
C GLY A 46 15.70 13.65 -6.70
N GLY A 47 15.38 12.36 -6.81
CA GLY A 47 16.27 11.35 -7.40
C GLY A 47 16.33 11.39 -8.92
N ILE A 48 15.21 11.67 -9.57
CA ILE A 48 15.11 11.70 -11.04
C ILE A 48 15.65 13.02 -11.63
N ARG A 49 15.61 14.13 -10.87
CA ARG A 49 16.02 15.46 -11.36
C ARG A 49 17.45 15.56 -11.88
N LYS A 50 18.36 14.71 -11.41
CA LYS A 50 19.75 14.66 -11.87
C LYS A 50 20.06 13.26 -12.41
N SER A 51 19.32 12.77 -13.41
CA SER A 51 19.65 11.54 -14.15
C SER A 51 21.00 11.68 -14.88
N ALA A 52 22.08 11.73 -14.10
CA ALA A 52 23.45 11.70 -14.54
C ALA A 52 23.87 10.23 -14.70
N LEU A 53 24.79 9.97 -15.63
CA LEU A 53 25.32 8.63 -15.87
C LEU A 53 26.08 8.05 -14.67
N VAL A 54 26.65 8.93 -13.82
CA VAL A 54 27.21 8.54 -12.52
C VAL A 54 26.22 8.99 -11.44
N PRO A 55 25.52 8.05 -10.78
CA PRO A 55 24.45 8.39 -9.87
C PRO A 55 25.00 9.07 -8.60
N GLY A 56 24.33 10.16 -8.20
CA GLY A 56 24.56 10.77 -6.89
C GLY A 56 23.89 9.97 -5.77
N ARG A 57 24.27 10.20 -4.51
CA ARG A 57 23.76 9.46 -3.33
C ARG A 57 22.23 9.39 -3.26
N TRP A 58 21.53 10.47 -3.60
CA TRP A 58 20.05 10.52 -3.57
C TRP A 58 19.42 9.73 -4.71
N GLN A 59 20.00 9.81 -5.92
CA GLN A 59 19.57 9.02 -7.07
C GLN A 59 19.74 7.53 -6.78
N THR A 60 20.88 7.12 -6.20
CA THR A 60 21.11 5.73 -5.80
C THR A 60 20.05 5.21 -4.84
N LEU A 61 19.59 5.99 -3.87
CA LEU A 61 18.51 5.55 -2.95
C LEU A 61 17.19 5.32 -3.68
N VAL A 62 16.84 6.18 -4.65
CA VAL A 62 15.63 6.03 -5.45
C VAL A 62 15.75 4.84 -6.41
N GLU A 63 16.90 4.65 -7.04
CA GLU A 63 17.17 3.50 -7.92
C GLU A 63 17.14 2.18 -7.15
N LEU A 64 17.77 2.11 -5.98
CA LEU A 64 17.76 0.92 -5.12
C LEU A 64 16.34 0.56 -4.66
N SER A 65 15.52 1.55 -4.30
CA SER A 65 14.12 1.28 -3.92
C SER A 65 13.27 0.81 -5.11
N TYR A 66 13.49 1.37 -6.30
CA TYR A 66 12.86 0.88 -7.53
C TYR A 66 13.28 -0.55 -7.86
N GLU A 67 14.59 -0.83 -7.89
CA GLU A 67 15.15 -2.15 -8.20
C GLU A 67 14.72 -3.20 -7.19
N PHE A 68 14.70 -2.87 -5.90
CA PHE A 68 14.23 -3.77 -4.85
C PHE A 68 12.80 -4.25 -5.13
N VAL A 69 11.88 -3.33 -5.39
CA VAL A 69 10.48 -3.70 -5.68
C VAL A 69 10.36 -4.42 -7.02
N ALA A 70 11.15 -4.02 -8.02
CA ALA A 70 11.10 -4.61 -9.36
C ALA A 70 11.59 -6.07 -9.34
N ASN A 71 12.69 -6.34 -8.62
CA ASN A 71 13.23 -7.68 -8.44
C ASN A 71 12.29 -8.55 -7.61
N MET A 72 11.81 -8.05 -6.48
CA MET A 72 10.80 -8.74 -5.66
C MET A 72 9.56 -9.14 -6.48
N LEU A 73 9.07 -8.24 -7.35
CA LEU A 73 7.93 -8.52 -8.21
C LEU A 73 8.23 -9.59 -9.27
N ASN A 74 9.40 -9.52 -9.92
CA ASN A 74 9.80 -10.51 -10.92
C ASN A 74 10.00 -11.89 -10.29
N ASP A 75 10.61 -11.96 -9.10
CA ASP A 75 10.89 -13.21 -8.40
C ASP A 75 9.61 -13.88 -7.89
N THR A 76 8.62 -13.09 -7.47
CA THR A 76 7.38 -13.63 -6.89
C THR A 76 6.31 -13.94 -7.93
N ALA A 77 6.11 -13.06 -8.91
CA ALA A 77 4.98 -13.13 -9.84
C ALA A 77 5.39 -13.23 -11.33
N GLY A 78 6.70 -13.22 -11.61
CA GLY A 78 7.25 -13.31 -12.96
C GLY A 78 7.22 -11.99 -13.72
N THR A 79 7.80 -12.02 -14.93
CA THR A 79 7.93 -10.85 -15.82
C THR A 79 6.59 -10.28 -16.28
N GLU A 80 5.56 -11.13 -16.41
CA GLU A 80 4.19 -10.73 -16.76
C GLU A 80 3.53 -9.83 -15.71
N ALA A 81 4.05 -9.82 -14.49
CA ALA A 81 3.56 -8.97 -13.42
C ALA A 81 4.08 -7.52 -13.51
N ARG A 82 5.07 -7.24 -14.36
CA ARG A 82 5.63 -5.88 -14.55
C ARG A 82 4.59 -4.83 -14.92
N LYS A 83 3.49 -5.22 -15.58
CA LYS A 83 2.39 -4.28 -15.87
C LYS A 83 1.67 -3.75 -14.63
N TYR A 84 1.75 -4.46 -13.50
CA TYR A 84 1.21 -4.05 -12.21
C TYR A 84 2.26 -3.34 -11.34
N PHE A 85 3.50 -3.21 -11.83
CA PHE A 85 4.59 -2.61 -11.08
C PHE A 85 4.27 -1.20 -10.55
N PRO A 86 3.69 -0.27 -11.33
CA PRO A 86 3.41 1.08 -10.82
C PRO A 86 2.48 1.08 -9.59
N PHE A 87 1.47 0.21 -9.59
CA PHE A 87 0.55 0.06 -8.46
C PHE A 87 1.25 -0.55 -7.23
N ILE A 88 2.04 -1.60 -7.44
CA ILE A 88 2.75 -2.28 -6.35
C ILE A 88 3.82 -1.37 -5.75
N PHE A 89 4.57 -0.66 -6.60
CA PHE A 89 5.59 0.31 -6.18
C PHE A 89 4.99 1.46 -5.38
N THR A 90 3.88 2.04 -5.85
CA THR A 90 3.21 3.14 -5.12
C THR A 90 2.66 2.67 -3.78
N LEU A 91 2.03 1.48 -3.73
CA LEU A 91 1.53 0.91 -2.47
C LEU A 91 2.67 0.66 -1.47
N PHE A 92 3.75 0.03 -1.93
CA PHE A 92 4.93 -0.25 -1.10
C PHE A 92 5.54 1.04 -0.55
N MET A 93 5.84 2.00 -1.43
CA MET A 93 6.48 3.26 -1.04
C MET A 93 5.57 4.10 -0.15
N PHE A 94 4.26 4.12 -0.39
CA PHE A 94 3.30 4.82 0.48
C PHE A 94 3.32 4.24 1.90
N ILE A 95 3.19 2.92 2.03
CA ILE A 95 3.18 2.25 3.35
C ILE A 95 4.52 2.45 4.07
N LEU A 96 5.64 2.32 3.33
CA LEU A 96 6.98 2.55 3.87
C LEU A 96 7.12 3.98 4.41
N CYS A 97 6.81 4.99 3.59
CA CYS A 97 6.90 6.39 4.00
C CYS A 97 5.94 6.73 5.15
N ALA A 98 4.72 6.20 5.15
CA ALA A 98 3.76 6.38 6.23
C ALA A 98 4.27 5.81 7.56
N ASN A 99 4.88 4.62 7.53
CA ASN A 99 5.45 4.02 8.73
C ASN A 99 6.70 4.76 9.22
N LEU A 100 7.59 5.18 8.31
CA LEU A 100 8.78 5.95 8.67
C LEU A 100 8.42 7.33 9.26
N LEU A 101 7.46 8.04 8.66
CA LEU A 101 6.95 9.29 9.21
C LEU A 101 6.27 9.08 10.56
N GLY A 102 5.60 7.94 10.75
CA GLY A 102 5.00 7.55 12.02
C GLY A 102 5.99 7.34 13.17
N MET A 103 7.27 7.09 12.88
CA MET A 103 8.32 6.94 13.89
C MET A 103 8.86 8.28 14.43
N ILE A 104 8.53 9.41 13.76
CA ILE A 104 8.98 10.73 14.19
C ILE A 104 8.21 11.13 15.46
N PRO A 105 8.89 11.58 16.54
CA PRO A 105 8.21 12.09 17.73
C PRO A 105 7.20 13.19 17.37
N TYR A 106 6.03 13.16 17.99
CA TYR A 106 4.91 14.07 17.71
C TYR A 106 4.23 13.92 16.34
N SER A 107 4.55 12.86 15.59
CA SER A 107 3.87 12.49 14.36
C SER A 107 2.58 11.73 14.62
N PHE A 108 1.67 11.71 13.64
CA PHE A 108 0.45 10.91 13.67
C PHE A 108 0.60 9.68 12.75
N THR A 109 0.40 8.49 13.32
CA THR A 109 0.52 7.23 12.60
C THR A 109 -0.79 6.87 11.88
N VAL A 110 -0.86 7.25 10.61
CA VAL A 110 -2.03 6.94 9.76
C VAL A 110 -2.27 5.42 9.67
N THR A 111 -1.20 4.61 9.65
CA THR A 111 -1.27 3.14 9.55
C THR A 111 -1.75 2.44 10.82
N SER A 112 -1.83 3.13 11.97
CA SER A 112 -2.43 2.57 13.19
C SER A 112 -3.96 2.47 13.11
N HIS A 113 -4.58 3.12 12.14
CA HIS A 113 -6.02 3.06 11.93
C HIS A 113 -6.36 1.88 11.02
N ILE A 114 -7.07 0.88 11.58
CA ILE A 114 -7.44 -0.33 10.85
C ILE A 114 -8.24 -0.04 9.58
N ILE A 115 -9.04 1.01 9.56
CA ILE A 115 -9.82 1.38 8.37
C ILE A 115 -8.92 1.71 7.17
N VAL A 116 -7.75 2.31 7.40
CA VAL A 116 -6.81 2.67 6.33
C VAL A 116 -6.15 1.43 5.77
N THR A 117 -5.61 0.56 6.64
CA THR A 117 -4.95 -0.68 6.22
C THR A 117 -5.93 -1.66 5.58
N PHE A 118 -7.13 -1.76 6.14
CA PHE A 118 -8.23 -2.55 5.57
C PHE A 118 -8.64 -2.05 4.19
N ALA A 119 -8.80 -0.73 4.00
CA ALA A 119 -9.16 -0.18 2.69
C ALA A 119 -8.10 -0.50 1.63
N LEU A 120 -6.81 -0.33 1.95
CA LEU A 120 -5.72 -0.69 1.06
C LEU A 120 -5.72 -2.20 0.73
N ALA A 121 -5.89 -3.05 1.75
CA ALA A 121 -5.97 -4.50 1.56
C ALA A 121 -7.17 -4.91 0.71
N ALA A 122 -8.34 -4.30 0.92
CA ALA A 122 -9.55 -4.57 0.16
C ALA A 122 -9.37 -4.21 -1.32
N VAL A 123 -8.74 -3.08 -1.64
CA VAL A 123 -8.44 -2.69 -3.03
C VAL A 123 -7.54 -3.73 -3.70
N VAL A 124 -6.47 -4.17 -3.02
CA VAL A 124 -5.57 -5.19 -3.56
C VAL A 124 -6.29 -6.53 -3.74
N PHE A 125 -7.04 -6.97 -2.72
CA PHE A 125 -7.77 -8.22 -2.72
C PHE A 125 -8.77 -8.28 -3.88
N VAL A 126 -9.68 -7.29 -3.97
CA VAL A 126 -10.66 -7.20 -5.05
C VAL A 126 -9.95 -7.09 -6.41
N GLY A 127 -8.91 -6.27 -6.51
CA GLY A 127 -8.15 -6.10 -7.75
C GLY A 127 -7.55 -7.41 -8.27
N VAL A 128 -6.89 -8.18 -7.40
CA VAL A 128 -6.31 -9.48 -7.76
C VAL A 128 -7.40 -10.50 -8.12
N THR A 129 -8.50 -10.55 -7.38
CA THR A 129 -9.63 -11.43 -7.70
C THR A 129 -10.22 -11.11 -9.07
N VAL A 130 -10.48 -9.83 -9.37
CA VAL A 130 -10.99 -9.39 -10.67
C VAL A 130 -10.01 -9.73 -11.80
N ILE A 131 -8.71 -9.47 -11.61
CA ILE A 131 -7.68 -9.84 -12.58
C ILE A 131 -7.62 -11.37 -12.78
N GLY A 132 -7.78 -12.14 -11.72
CA GLY A 132 -7.79 -13.61 -11.74
C GLY A 132 -8.91 -14.15 -12.63
N PHE A 133 -10.14 -13.70 -12.40
CA PHE A 133 -11.30 -14.04 -13.22
C PHE A 133 -11.18 -13.50 -14.65
N ALA A 134 -10.66 -12.29 -14.85
CA ALA A 134 -10.50 -11.72 -16.19
C ALA A 134 -9.50 -12.51 -17.05
N LYS A 135 -8.42 -13.03 -16.44
CA LYS A 135 -7.40 -13.82 -17.16
C LYS A 135 -7.78 -15.29 -17.36
N HIS A 136 -8.45 -15.92 -16.39
CA HIS A 136 -8.68 -17.38 -16.39
C HIS A 136 -10.16 -17.79 -16.48
N GLY A 137 -11.09 -16.83 -16.45
CA GLY A 137 -12.53 -17.10 -16.41
C GLY A 137 -12.92 -17.96 -15.21
N LEU A 138 -13.80 -18.94 -15.44
CA LEU A 138 -14.15 -19.96 -14.44
C LEU A 138 -12.97 -20.88 -14.07
N GLY A 139 -11.92 -20.91 -14.89
CA GLY A 139 -10.67 -21.62 -14.61
C GLY A 139 -9.93 -21.06 -13.40
N PHE A 140 -10.19 -19.82 -12.99
CA PHE A 140 -9.64 -19.24 -11.75
C PHE A 140 -10.00 -20.08 -10.51
N LEU A 141 -11.21 -20.67 -10.47
CA LEU A 141 -11.64 -21.46 -9.34
C LEU A 141 -10.81 -22.74 -9.15
N LYS A 142 -10.09 -23.19 -10.18
CA LYS A 142 -9.18 -24.34 -10.07
C LYS A 142 -7.97 -24.05 -9.17
N PHE A 143 -7.62 -22.78 -8.93
CA PHE A 143 -6.55 -22.43 -7.99
C PHE A 143 -6.91 -22.74 -6.53
N PHE A 144 -8.20 -22.87 -6.19
CA PHE A 144 -8.64 -23.31 -4.86
C PHE A 144 -8.62 -24.84 -4.71
N VAL A 145 -8.35 -25.59 -5.79
CA VAL A 145 -8.34 -27.05 -5.78
C VAL A 145 -6.89 -27.53 -5.84
N PRO A 146 -6.32 -28.10 -4.77
CA PRO A 146 -4.95 -28.59 -4.81
C PRO A 146 -4.85 -29.87 -5.67
N SER A 147 -3.75 -30.00 -6.40
CA SER A 147 -3.50 -31.13 -7.28
C SER A 147 -3.12 -32.39 -6.49
N GLY A 148 -3.65 -33.56 -6.89
CA GLY A 148 -3.21 -34.87 -6.40
C GLY A 148 -3.93 -35.40 -5.15
N ILE A 149 -5.06 -34.79 -4.76
CA ILE A 149 -5.81 -35.17 -3.55
C ILE A 149 -7.08 -35.97 -3.93
N PRO A 150 -7.47 -37.00 -3.15
CA PRO A 150 -8.73 -37.70 -3.34
C PRO A 150 -9.95 -36.77 -3.35
N VAL A 151 -10.87 -36.99 -4.29
CA VAL A 151 -12.07 -36.16 -4.52
C VAL A 151 -12.93 -36.00 -3.26
N VAL A 152 -12.94 -37.01 -2.39
CA VAL A 152 -13.70 -37.00 -1.12
C VAL A 152 -13.22 -35.91 -0.16
N MET A 153 -11.93 -35.51 -0.21
CA MET A 153 -11.38 -34.48 0.67
C MET A 153 -11.55 -33.06 0.13
N LEU A 154 -11.91 -32.91 -1.15
CA LEU A 154 -12.01 -31.61 -1.80
C LEU A 154 -13.02 -30.65 -1.13
N PRO A 155 -14.21 -31.06 -0.69
CA PRO A 155 -15.16 -30.13 -0.07
C PRO A 155 -14.62 -29.48 1.20
N LEU A 156 -13.82 -30.21 1.99
CA LEU A 156 -13.19 -29.67 3.19
C LEU A 156 -12.07 -28.69 2.83
N LEU A 157 -11.20 -29.08 1.89
CA LEU A 157 -10.04 -28.27 1.47
C LEU A 157 -10.39 -26.99 0.73
N VAL A 158 -11.53 -26.95 0.04
CA VAL A 158 -11.98 -25.76 -0.71
C VAL A 158 -12.65 -24.72 0.19
N VAL A 159 -13.22 -25.14 1.32
CA VAL A 159 -13.97 -24.26 2.23
C VAL A 159 -13.08 -23.53 3.24
N ILE A 160 -11.96 -24.14 3.63
CA ILE A 160 -10.99 -23.58 4.60
C ILE A 160 -9.92 -22.72 3.92
#